data_AF-A0AA90KQ02-F1
#
_entry.id   AF-A0AA90KQ02-F1
#
_cell.length_a   1.000
_cell.length_b   1.000
_cell.length_c   1.000
_cell.angle_alpha   90.00
_cell.angle_beta   90.00
_cell.angle_gamma   90.00
#
_symmetry.space_group_name_H-M   'P 1'
#
loop_
_entity.id
_entity.type
_entity.pdbx_description
1 polymer ?
#
loop_
_entity_poly.entity_id
_entity_poly.type
_entity_poly.pdbx_seq_one_letter_code
_entity_poly.pdbx_strand_id
1 'polypeptide(L)'
;MQNLSEAQYNLANIYSDGNLVKQDNEKALELYIQLAEKGVPEAQNNLAYMYANVYSDYEKAKFWFKKAADNGYKPAKEALEQFQ
;
A
#
# COMPACT_ATOMS: atom_id res chain seq x y z
N MET A 1 12.48 6.90 17.40
CA MET A 1 11.55 7.51 16.42
C MET A 1 10.55 6.45 15.93
N GLN A 2 9.79 5.79 16.84
CA GLN A 2 8.98 4.61 16.49
C GLN A 2 7.45 4.83 16.48
N ASN A 3 6.96 6.02 16.84
CA ASN A 3 5.51 6.22 17.03
C ASN A 3 4.76 6.92 15.88
N LEU A 4 5.45 7.46 14.88
CA LEU A 4 4.77 8.12 13.75
C LEU A 4 4.31 7.13 12.67
N SER A 5 5.10 6.08 12.42
CA SER A 5 4.87 5.11 11.36
C SER A 5 3.62 4.27 11.61
N GLU A 6 3.44 3.82 12.85
CA GLU A 6 2.37 2.89 13.24
C GLU A 6 1.00 3.60 13.29
N ALA A 7 0.99 4.85 13.78
CA ALA A 7 -0.23 5.66 13.80
C ALA A 7 -0.70 6.05 12.40
N GLN A 8 0.23 6.41 11.50
CA GLN A 8 -0.08 6.69 10.10
C GLN A 8 -0.51 5.43 9.34
N TYR A 9 0.09 4.29 9.65
CA TYR A 9 -0.29 2.99 9.09
C TYR A 9 -1.69 2.56 9.51
N ASN A 10 -2.01 2.66 10.81
CA ASN A 10 -3.34 2.34 11.32
C ASN A 10 -4.41 3.27 10.73
N LEU A 11 -4.10 4.55 10.54
CA LEU A 11 -4.99 5.49 9.87
C LEU A 11 -5.24 5.09 8.41
N ALA A 12 -4.20 4.65 7.70
CA ALA A 12 -4.33 4.23 6.31
C ALA A 12 -5.10 2.91 6.15
N ASN A 13 -5.00 1.99 7.10
CA ASN A 13 -5.84 0.78 7.15
C ASN A 13 -7.31 1.11 7.45
N ILE A 14 -7.58 2.08 8.33
CA ILE A 14 -8.94 2.55 8.61
C ILE A 14 -9.62 3.12 7.35
N TYR A 15 -8.87 3.76 6.45
CA TYR A 15 -9.41 4.22 5.17
C TYR A 15 -9.58 3.10 4.13
N SER A 16 -8.92 1.96 4.30
CA SER A 16 -8.97 0.81 3.37
C SER A 16 -10.10 -0.18 3.70
N ASP A 17 -10.45 -0.37 4.97
CA ASP A 17 -11.52 -1.28 5.40
C ASP A 17 -12.90 -0.61 5.27
N GLY A 18 -13.45 -0.67 4.06
CA GLY A 18 -14.67 0.02 3.62
C GLY A 18 -16.00 -0.41 4.24
N ASN A 19 -16.15 -0.31 5.57
CA ASN A 19 -17.44 -0.53 6.24
C ASN A 19 -18.17 0.75 6.70
N LEU A 20 -17.55 1.94 6.63
CA LEU A 20 -18.25 3.16 7.05
C LEU A 20 -18.03 4.42 6.23
N VAL A 21 -17.20 4.44 5.19
CA VAL A 21 -17.14 5.65 4.38
C VAL A 21 -16.76 5.29 2.96
N LYS A 22 -17.50 5.85 2.04
CA LYS A 22 -17.05 6.18 0.70
C LYS A 22 -15.77 7.04 0.83
N GLN A 23 -14.64 6.36 0.96
CA GLN A 23 -13.38 6.62 0.29
C GLN A 23 -12.87 8.05 0.34
N ASP A 24 -11.88 8.30 1.21
CA ASP A 24 -10.83 9.26 0.88
C ASP A 24 -9.64 8.48 0.30
N ASN A 25 -9.91 7.67 -0.72
CA ASN A 25 -8.87 6.90 -1.42
C ASN A 25 -7.76 7.82 -1.92
N GLU A 26 -8.10 9.07 -2.27
CA GLU A 26 -7.10 10.06 -2.66
C GLU A 26 -6.16 10.40 -1.50
N LYS A 27 -6.67 10.66 -0.29
CA LYS A 27 -5.82 10.87 0.89
C LYS A 27 -5.05 9.62 1.32
N ALA A 28 -5.69 8.45 1.28
CA ALA A 28 -5.00 7.20 1.56
C ALA A 28 -3.88 6.95 0.54
N LEU A 29 -4.14 7.21 -0.74
CA LEU A 29 -3.15 7.13 -1.82
C LEU A 29 -1.98 8.08 -1.56
N GLU A 30 -2.25 9.36 -1.24
CA GLU A 30 -1.20 10.34 -0.94
C GLU A 30 -0.33 9.92 0.25
N LEU A 31 -0.95 9.44 1.34
CA LEU A 31 -0.23 8.96 2.52
C LEU A 31 0.62 7.74 2.21
N TYR A 32 0.06 6.77 1.48
CA TYR A 32 0.80 5.58 1.08
C TYR A 32 1.95 5.92 0.12
N ILE A 33 1.78 6.86 -0.81
CA ILE A 33 2.87 7.36 -1.66
C ILE A 33 4.01 7.91 -0.79
N GLN A 34 3.70 8.81 0.14
CA GLN A 34 4.71 9.43 1.00
C GLN A 34 5.49 8.41 1.85
N LEU A 35 4.82 7.38 2.37
CA LEU A 35 5.44 6.33 3.16
C LEU A 35 6.20 5.31 2.28
N ALA A 36 5.63 4.97 1.13
CA ALA A 36 6.23 4.05 0.17
C ALA A 36 7.54 4.60 -0.42
N GLU A 37 7.58 5.91 -0.68
CA GLU A 37 8.78 6.64 -1.11
C GLU A 37 9.87 6.66 -0.03
N LYS A 38 9.49 6.64 1.26
CA LYS A 38 10.42 6.51 2.40
C LYS A 38 10.91 5.08 2.63
N GLY A 39 10.48 4.13 1.80
CA GLY A 39 10.92 2.74 1.91
C GLY A 39 10.14 1.89 2.90
N VAL A 40 8.98 2.35 3.40
CA VAL A 40 8.14 1.58 4.32
C VAL A 40 7.49 0.42 3.55
N PRO A 41 7.85 -0.85 3.79
CA PRO A 41 7.43 -1.97 2.94
C PRO A 41 5.93 -2.25 3.00
N GLU A 42 5.31 -2.05 4.17
CA GLU A 42 3.87 -2.18 4.37
C GLU A 42 3.09 -1.14 3.55
N ALA A 43 3.59 0.10 3.48
CA ALA A 43 2.99 1.15 2.68
C ALA A 43 3.12 0.89 1.18
N GLN A 44 4.26 0.36 0.74
CA GLN A 44 4.46 -0.07 -0.65
C GLN A 44 3.46 -1.17 -1.04
N ASN A 45 3.22 -2.15 -0.16
CA ASN A 45 2.23 -3.19 -0.36
C ASN A 45 0.81 -2.62 -0.46
N ASN A 46 0.40 -1.77 0.48
CA ASN A 46 -0.95 -1.20 0.48
C ASN A 46 -1.18 -0.27 -0.72
N LEU A 47 -0.17 0.51 -1.13
CA LEU A 47 -0.20 1.30 -2.36
C LEU A 47 -0.42 0.42 -3.59
N ALA A 48 0.26 -0.72 -3.65
CA ALA A 48 0.10 -1.69 -4.73
C ALA A 48 -1.31 -2.29 -4.77
N TYR A 49 -1.87 -2.65 -3.61
CA TYR A 49 -3.27 -3.10 -3.51
C TYR A 49 -4.28 -2.04 -3.97
N MET A 50 -4.06 -0.77 -3.62
CA MET A 50 -4.92 0.32 -4.09
C MET A 50 -4.85 0.47 -5.62
N TYR A 51 -3.66 0.45 -6.20
CA TYR A 51 -3.54 0.50 -7.65
C TYR A 51 -4.23 -0.69 -8.34
N ALA A 52 -4.11 -1.90 -7.80
CA ALA A 52 -4.75 -3.08 -8.37
C ALA A 52 -6.29 -3.06 -8.25
N ASN A 53 -6.84 -2.71 -7.09
CA ASN A 53 -8.26 -2.93 -6.79
C ASN A 53 -9.13 -1.67 -6.91
N VAL A 54 -8.55 -0.48 -6.67
CA VAL A 54 -9.29 0.79 -6.72
C VAL A 54 -9.12 1.45 -8.08
N TYR A 55 -7.87 1.55 -8.55
CA TYR A 55 -7.55 2.28 -9.78
C TYR A 55 -7.40 1.38 -11.01
N SER A 56 -7.39 0.05 -10.84
CA SER A 56 -7.14 -0.92 -11.91
C SER A 56 -5.83 -0.67 -12.70
N ASP A 57 -4.84 -0.03 -12.07
CA ASP A 57 -3.51 0.25 -12.64
C ASP A 57 -2.54 -0.87 -12.24
N TYR A 58 -2.63 -1.98 -12.97
CA TYR A 58 -1.85 -3.18 -12.66
C TYR A 58 -0.35 -3.01 -12.86
N GLU A 59 0.08 -2.11 -13.76
CA GLU A 59 1.50 -1.80 -13.98
C GLU A 59 2.09 -1.11 -12.75
N LYS A 60 1.40 -0.11 -12.18
CA LYS A 60 1.83 0.51 -10.93
C LYS A 60 1.73 -0.45 -9.75
N ALA A 61 0.70 -1.29 -9.70
CA ALA A 61 0.58 -2.32 -8.66
C ALA A 61 1.80 -3.25 -8.65
N LYS A 62 2.17 -3.82 -9.82
CA LYS A 62 3.35 -4.68 -9.97
C LYS A 62 4.64 -3.96 -9.55
N PHE A 63 4.80 -2.70 -9.95
CA PHE A 63 5.96 -1.89 -9.55
C PHE A 63 6.10 -1.77 -8.02
N TRP A 64 5.01 -1.44 -7.33
CA TRP A 64 5.03 -1.23 -5.89
C TRP A 64 5.12 -2.54 -5.09
N PHE A 65 4.46 -3.62 -5.54
CA PHE A 65 4.66 -4.94 -4.96
C PHE A 65 6.11 -5.40 -5.09
N LYS A 66 6.75 -5.15 -6.25
CA LYS A 66 8.18 -5.46 -6.43
C LYS A 66 9.06 -4.69 -5.45
N LYS A 67 8.84 -3.39 -5.27
CA LYS A 67 9.57 -2.60 -4.26
C LYS A 67 9.36 -3.13 -2.84
N ALA A 68 8.13 -3.50 -2.47
CA ALA A 68 7.84 -4.07 -1.15
C ALA A 68 8.58 -5.40 -0.94
N ALA A 69 8.59 -6.27 -1.96
CA ALA A 69 9.31 -7.53 -1.96
C ALA A 69 10.84 -7.35 -1.86
N ASP A 70 11.39 -6.38 -2.57
CA ASP A 70 12.82 -6.02 -2.55
C ASP A 70 13.23 -5.48 -1.17
N ASN A 71 12.33 -4.78 -0.46
CA ASN A 71 12.53 -4.35 0.92
C ASN A 71 12.21 -5.44 1.98
N GLY A 72 12.02 -6.70 1.55
CA GLY A 72 11.88 -7.84 2.45
C GLY A 72 10.46 -8.15 2.91
N TYR A 73 9.44 -7.48 2.38
CA TYR A 73 8.04 -7.76 2.71
C TYR A 73 7.58 -9.05 2.05
N LYS A 74 7.54 -10.15 2.82
CA LYS A 74 7.14 -11.48 2.33
C LYS A 74 5.75 -11.50 1.67
N PRO A 75 4.70 -10.83 2.21
CA PRO A 75 3.38 -10.86 1.57
C PRO A 75 3.37 -10.25 0.17
N ALA A 76 4.24 -9.29 -0.12
CA ALA A 76 4.34 -8.72 -1.47
C ALA A 76 4.95 -9.69 -2.48
N LYS A 77 5.81 -10.64 -2.05
CA LYS A 77 6.31 -11.70 -2.94
C LYS A 77 5.19 -12.64 -3.36
N GLU A 78 4.36 -13.05 -2.41
CA GLU A 78 3.18 -13.89 -2.66
C GLU A 78 2.16 -13.16 -3.55
N ALA A 79 1.96 -11.86 -3.34
CA ALA A 79 1.10 -11.04 -4.19
C ALA A 79 1.62 -10.97 -5.64
N LEU A 80 2.93 -10.81 -5.87
CA LEU A 80 3.52 -10.80 -7.22
C LEU A 80 3.30 -12.10 -7.99
N GLU A 81 3.31 -13.24 -7.30
CA GLU A 81 3.04 -14.56 -7.90
C GLU A 81 1.59 -14.67 -8.40
N GLN A 82 0.65 -13.94 -7.79
CA GLN A 82 -0.76 -13.89 -8.23
C GLN A 82 -0.99 -12.98 -9.45
N PHE A 83 0.00 -12.16 -9.83
CA PHE A 83 -0.07 -11.27 -11.01
C PHE A 83 0.61 -11.85 -12.27
N GLN A 84 1.05 -13.12 -12.23
CA GLN A 84 1.56 -13.89 -13.38
C GLN A 84 0.41 -14.59 -14.11
#